data_AF-A0A973HVU5-F1
#
_entry.id   AF-A0A973HVU5-F1
#
_cell.length_a   1.000
_cell.length_b   1.000
_cell.length_c   1.000
_cell.angle_alpha   90.00
_cell.angle_beta   90.00
_cell.angle_gamma   90.00
#
_symmetry.space_group_name_H-M   'P 1'
#
loop_
_entity.id
_entity.type
_entity.pdbx_description
1 polymer ?
#
loop_
_entity_poly.entity_id
_entity_poly.type
_entity_poly.pdbx_seq_one_letter_code
_entity_poly.pdbx_strand_id
1 'polypeptide(L)'
;MMTKEQIVEAIFKVLSENMSQPNMDKFHSDARLLEDLALDSSMVLQMLMLLEIEHDIAMDESALMNEDFETVRAVANTLYKGQNLPQFEKGLEVYEDVKIHCVASNLAEVVKRFPQLDHRILYFAVSDANACIDDRFVLTYHDENINHDIFFDWYERLYGMPITSWYDK
;
A
#
# COMPACT_ATOMS: atom_id res chain seq x y z
N MET A 1 15.59 19.01 -6.67
CA MET A 1 14.85 18.04 -7.50
C MET A 1 15.58 17.91 -8.83
N MET A 2 16.13 16.73 -9.09
CA MET A 2 16.77 16.37 -10.34
C MET A 2 15.71 16.05 -11.40
N THR A 3 16.03 16.30 -12.66
CA THR A 3 15.18 15.82 -13.77
C THR A 3 15.39 14.33 -13.99
N LYS A 4 14.49 13.68 -14.73
CA LYS A 4 14.63 12.25 -15.07
C LYS A 4 15.94 11.97 -15.82
N GLU A 5 16.35 12.88 -16.68
CA GLU A 5 17.58 12.78 -17.45
C GLU A 5 18.80 12.83 -16.54
N GLN A 6 18.81 13.73 -15.55
CA GLN A 6 19.89 13.83 -14.56
C GLN A 6 19.97 12.58 -13.68
N ILE A 7 18.85 11.93 -13.37
CA ILE A 7 18.82 10.67 -12.63
C ILE A 7 19.39 9.53 -13.49
N VAL A 8 19.04 9.47 -14.78
CA VAL A 8 19.61 8.47 -15.70
C VAL A 8 21.12 8.66 -15.85
N GLU A 9 21.59 9.90 -15.91
CA GLU A 9 23.02 10.22 -15.93
C GLU A 9 23.73 9.80 -14.63
N ALA A 10 23.10 10.03 -13.47
CA ALA A 10 23.61 9.56 -12.18
C ALA A 10 23.67 8.01 -12.13
N ILE A 11 22.65 7.31 -12.60
CA ILE A 11 22.63 5.84 -12.72
C ILE A 11 23.80 5.38 -13.59
N PHE A 12 23.99 6.00 -14.76
CA PHE A 12 25.11 5.66 -15.64
C PHE A 12 26.45 5.82 -14.93
N LYS A 13 26.64 6.93 -14.22
CA LYS A 13 27.86 7.22 -13.47
C LYS A 13 28.14 6.19 -12.38
N VAL A 14 27.15 5.88 -11.54
CA VAL A 14 27.26 4.87 -10.48
C VAL A 14 27.62 3.50 -11.05
N LEU A 15 26.96 3.09 -12.14
CA LEU A 15 27.22 1.79 -12.76
C LEU A 15 28.61 1.70 -13.40
N SER A 16 29.05 2.77 -14.08
CA SER A 16 30.32 2.78 -14.79
C SER A 16 31.54 3.05 -13.91
N GLU A 17 31.44 4.00 -12.97
CA GLU A 17 32.57 4.47 -12.17
C GLU A 17 32.67 3.72 -10.83
N ASN A 18 31.56 3.54 -10.13
CA ASN A 18 31.56 3.02 -8.76
C ASN A 18 31.41 1.49 -8.72
N MET A 19 30.59 0.93 -9.60
CA MET A 19 30.34 -0.50 -9.68
C MET A 19 31.17 -1.20 -10.78
N SER A 20 31.84 -0.44 -11.65
CA SER A 20 32.67 -0.96 -12.76
C SER A 20 31.94 -2.01 -13.63
N GLN A 21 30.67 -1.74 -13.98
CA GLN A 21 29.87 -2.67 -14.75
C GLN A 21 30.42 -2.86 -16.18
N PRO A 22 30.48 -4.11 -16.69
CA PRO A 22 31.08 -4.40 -17.98
C PRO A 22 30.17 -4.03 -19.17
N ASN A 23 28.84 -4.09 -19.02
CA ASN A 23 27.86 -3.98 -20.11
C ASN A 23 27.34 -2.54 -20.35
N MET A 24 28.18 -1.54 -20.11
CA MET A 24 27.77 -0.13 -20.26
C MET A 24 27.55 0.30 -21.71
N ASP A 25 28.04 -0.47 -22.68
CA ASP A 25 27.76 -0.30 -24.10
C ASP A 25 26.27 -0.48 -24.45
N LYS A 26 25.54 -1.24 -23.63
CA LYS A 26 24.09 -1.46 -23.77
C LYS A 26 23.25 -0.52 -22.93
N PHE A 27 23.86 0.45 -22.24
CA PHE A 27 23.11 1.35 -21.37
C PHE A 27 22.26 2.32 -22.18
N HIS A 28 20.95 2.23 -21.97
CA HIS A 28 19.97 3.22 -22.41
C HIS A 28 18.75 3.18 -21.50
N SER A 29 17.82 4.13 -21.66
CA SER A 29 16.64 4.23 -20.79
C SER A 29 15.80 2.95 -20.73
N ASP A 30 15.56 2.30 -21.87
CA ASP A 30 14.82 1.03 -21.94
C ASP A 30 15.65 -0.24 -21.70
N ALA A 31 16.94 -0.11 -21.34
CA ALA A 31 17.79 -1.26 -21.07
C ALA A 31 17.27 -1.98 -19.82
N ARG A 32 17.11 -3.30 -19.92
CA ARG A 32 16.67 -4.13 -18.80
C ARG A 32 17.82 -4.39 -17.85
N LEU A 33 17.58 -4.19 -16.55
CA LEU A 33 18.63 -4.27 -15.53
C LEU A 33 19.26 -5.66 -15.53
N LEU A 34 18.45 -6.72 -15.46
CA LEU A 34 18.96 -8.09 -15.41
C LEU A 34 19.49 -8.57 -16.77
N GLU A 35 18.71 -8.43 -17.84
CA GLU A 35 19.03 -9.09 -19.11
C GLU A 35 20.06 -8.34 -19.96
N ASP A 36 20.02 -7.01 -19.96
CA ASP A 36 20.89 -6.20 -20.80
C ASP A 36 22.12 -5.72 -20.03
N LEU A 37 21.95 -5.31 -18.76
CA LEU A 37 23.02 -4.80 -17.91
C LEU A 37 23.61 -5.82 -16.93
N ALA A 38 23.05 -7.03 -16.84
CA ALA A 38 23.49 -8.09 -15.93
C ALA A 38 23.47 -7.70 -14.44
N LEU A 39 22.52 -6.85 -14.05
CA LEU A 39 22.29 -6.42 -12.68
C LEU A 39 21.26 -7.34 -12.01
N ASP A 40 21.71 -8.11 -11.03
CA ASP A 40 20.81 -8.85 -10.13
C ASP A 40 20.22 -7.95 -9.04
N SER A 41 19.28 -8.48 -8.25
CA SER A 41 18.62 -7.71 -7.18
C SER A 41 19.59 -7.14 -6.15
N SER A 42 20.70 -7.81 -5.86
CA SER A 42 21.71 -7.33 -4.91
C SER A 42 22.52 -6.17 -5.48
N MET A 43 22.87 -6.24 -6.77
CA MET A 43 23.55 -5.17 -7.50
C MET A 43 22.65 -3.97 -7.68
N VAL A 44 21.34 -4.18 -7.93
CA VAL A 44 20.34 -3.10 -7.98
C VAL A 44 20.26 -2.39 -6.62
N LEU A 45 20.16 -3.11 -5.51
CA LEU A 45 20.16 -2.48 -4.17
C LEU A 45 21.45 -1.71 -3.87
N GLN A 46 22.60 -2.24 -4.27
CA GLN A 46 23.88 -1.52 -4.15
C GLN A 46 23.91 -0.24 -4.98
N MET A 47 23.45 -0.29 -6.24
CA MET A 47 23.34 0.88 -7.12
C MET A 47 22.46 1.96 -6.48
N LEU A 48 21.31 1.57 -5.92
CA LEU A 48 20.38 2.47 -5.26
C LEU A 48 21.01 3.15 -4.02
N MET A 49 21.70 2.38 -3.17
CA MET A 49 22.45 2.93 -2.03
C MET A 49 23.50 3.97 -2.47
N LEU A 50 24.26 3.69 -3.54
CA LEU A 50 25.27 4.61 -4.05
C LEU A 50 24.64 5.89 -4.63
N LEU A 51 23.47 5.80 -5.25
CA LEU A 51 22.73 6.96 -5.73
C LEU A 51 22.28 7.86 -4.58
N GLU A 52 21.84 7.29 -3.46
CA GLU A 52 21.47 8.07 -2.28
C GLU A 52 22.68 8.80 -1.68
N ILE A 53 23.79 8.08 -1.48
CA ILE A 53 24.99 8.62 -0.82
C ILE A 53 25.71 9.66 -1.70
N GLU A 54 25.86 9.39 -3.00
CA GLU A 54 26.70 10.21 -3.88
C GLU A 54 25.94 11.32 -4.60
N HIS A 55 24.63 11.16 -4.78
CA HIS A 55 23.80 12.08 -5.55
C HIS A 55 22.67 12.74 -4.74
N ASP A 56 22.61 12.53 -3.42
CA ASP A 56 21.60 13.12 -2.52
C ASP A 56 20.15 12.85 -2.99
N ILE A 57 19.94 11.70 -3.63
CA ILE A 57 18.63 11.26 -4.10
C ILE A 57 17.93 10.59 -2.92
N ALA A 58 17.01 11.31 -2.27
CA ALA A 58 16.17 10.74 -1.23
C ALA A 58 15.31 9.59 -1.80
N MET A 59 15.36 8.44 -1.14
CA MET A 59 14.64 7.24 -1.54
C MET A 59 13.56 6.89 -0.51
N ASP A 60 12.34 6.65 -0.98
CA ASP A 60 11.28 6.11 -0.13
C ASP A 60 11.43 4.58 -0.05
N GLU A 61 11.85 4.07 1.12
CA GLU A 61 12.05 2.64 1.37
C GLU A 61 10.79 1.80 1.06
N SER A 62 9.60 2.37 1.24
CA SER A 62 8.33 1.68 0.98
C SER A 62 8.05 1.50 -0.52
N ALA A 63 8.50 2.44 -1.34
CA ALA A 63 8.41 2.36 -2.80
C ALA A 63 9.40 1.35 -3.37
N LEU A 64 10.55 1.15 -2.72
CA LEU A 64 11.57 0.20 -3.17
C LEU A 64 11.20 -1.26 -2.95
N MET A 65 10.48 -1.57 -1.85
CA MET A 65 10.11 -2.94 -1.53
C MET A 65 8.99 -3.51 -2.41
N ASN A 66 8.22 -2.64 -3.09
CA ASN A 66 7.01 -3.03 -3.81
C ASN A 66 7.11 -2.86 -5.34
N GLU A 67 8.19 -2.30 -5.86
CA GLU A 67 8.37 -2.01 -7.29
C GLU A 67 9.25 -3.07 -7.97
N ASP A 68 8.85 -3.48 -9.17
CA ASP A 68 9.65 -4.38 -10.01
C ASP A 68 10.55 -3.54 -10.94
N PHE A 69 11.84 -3.49 -10.63
CA PHE A 69 12.82 -2.70 -11.38
C PHE A 69 13.29 -3.44 -12.64
N GLU A 70 12.44 -3.45 -13.66
CA GLU A 70 12.78 -4.11 -14.93
C GLU A 70 13.80 -3.31 -15.76
N THR A 71 13.69 -1.98 -15.82
CA THR A 71 14.49 -1.12 -16.71
C THR A 71 15.10 0.09 -16.01
N VAL A 72 16.15 0.68 -16.62
CA VAL A 72 16.75 1.95 -16.17
C VAL A 72 15.69 3.06 -16.06
N ARG A 73 14.76 3.14 -17.02
CA ARG A 73 13.65 4.10 -17.02
C ARG A 73 12.70 3.87 -15.84
N ALA A 74 12.42 2.62 -15.48
CA ALA A 74 11.58 2.31 -14.32
C ALA A 74 12.20 2.85 -13.03
N VAL A 75 13.49 2.58 -12.81
CA VAL A 75 14.25 3.12 -11.68
C VAL A 75 14.22 4.65 -11.67
N ALA A 76 14.58 5.29 -12.78
CA ALA A 76 14.63 6.75 -12.86
C ALA A 76 13.26 7.40 -12.62
N ASN A 77 12.16 6.78 -13.07
CA ASN A 77 10.80 7.25 -12.82
C ASN A 77 10.43 7.15 -11.34
N THR A 78 10.76 6.04 -10.67
CA THR A 78 10.47 5.85 -9.24
C THR A 78 11.25 6.86 -8.40
N LEU A 79 12.54 7.03 -8.67
CA LEU A 79 13.37 8.03 -8.01
C LEU A 79 12.87 9.45 -8.25
N TYR A 80 12.46 9.79 -9.49
CA TYR A 80 11.93 11.11 -9.80
C TYR A 80 10.63 11.41 -9.05
N LYS A 81 9.73 10.42 -8.91
CA LYS A 81 8.50 10.55 -8.11
C LYS A 81 8.80 10.76 -6.62
N GLY A 82 9.82 10.08 -6.09
CA GLY A 82 10.23 10.15 -4.68
C GLY A 82 10.91 11.46 -4.27
N GLN A 83 11.43 12.25 -5.20
CA GLN A 83 12.20 13.48 -4.94
C GLN A 83 11.38 14.71 -4.47
N ASN A 84 10.23 14.51 -3.82
CA ASN A 84 9.31 15.57 -3.37
C ASN A 84 8.56 16.29 -4.50
N LEU A 85 7.84 15.57 -5.36
CA LEU A 85 6.55 16.14 -5.77
C LEU A 85 5.75 16.31 -4.47
N PRO A 86 5.11 17.47 -4.20
CA PRO A 86 4.18 17.54 -3.09
C PRO A 86 3.18 16.43 -3.32
N GLN A 87 3.30 15.38 -2.53
CA GLN A 87 2.32 14.33 -2.50
C GLN A 87 1.11 15.08 -2.00
N PHE A 88 0.18 15.37 -2.92
CA PHE A 88 -1.18 15.58 -2.50
C PHE A 88 -1.59 14.21 -1.99
N GLU A 89 -1.15 13.90 -0.76
CA GLU A 89 -1.83 12.98 0.12
C GLU A 89 -3.23 13.58 0.20
N LYS A 90 -4.09 13.13 -0.73
CA LYS A 90 -5.38 12.69 -0.25
C LYS A 90 -4.99 11.69 0.84
N GLY A 91 -4.99 12.15 2.09
CA GLY A 91 -5.16 11.28 3.24
C GLY A 91 -6.51 10.59 3.07
N LEU A 92 -6.59 9.70 2.10
CA LEU A 92 -7.36 8.49 2.23
C LEU A 92 -6.45 7.69 3.14
N GLU A 93 -6.81 7.72 4.43
CA GLU A 93 -6.35 6.77 5.44
C GLU A 93 -5.96 5.46 4.73
N VAL A 94 -4.71 5.03 4.89
CA VAL A 94 -4.33 3.68 4.48
C VAL A 94 -5.20 2.76 5.32
N TYR A 95 -6.33 2.31 4.76
CA TYR A 95 -7.16 1.27 5.34
C TYR A 95 -6.34 -0.01 5.22
N GLU A 96 -5.51 -0.28 6.22
CA GLU A 96 -5.11 -1.65 6.45
C GLU A 96 -6.41 -2.45 6.63
N ASP A 97 -6.64 -3.45 5.78
CA ASP A 97 -7.75 -4.41 5.93
C ASP A 97 -7.44 -5.32 7.12
N VAL A 98 -7.38 -4.73 8.31
CA VAL A 98 -7.30 -5.44 9.56
C VAL A 98 -8.63 -6.18 9.65
N LYS A 99 -8.59 -7.49 9.45
CA LYS A 99 -9.73 -8.39 9.68
C LYS A 99 -10.05 -8.41 11.17
N ILE A 100 -10.63 -7.33 11.69
CA ILE A 100 -11.18 -7.29 13.04
C ILE A 100 -12.45 -8.13 12.97
N HIS A 101 -12.57 -9.13 13.86
CA HIS A 101 -13.73 -10.02 13.96
C HIS A 101 -14.99 -9.30 14.50
N CYS A 102 -15.29 -8.10 14.02
CA CYS A 102 -16.50 -7.34 14.35
C CYS A 102 -17.62 -7.62 13.33
N VAL A 103 -18.87 -7.39 13.74
CA VAL A 103 -20.05 -7.61 12.90
C VAL A 103 -19.97 -6.85 11.58
N ALA A 104 -19.54 -5.58 11.60
CA ALA A 104 -19.38 -4.75 10.41
C ALA A 104 -18.39 -5.34 9.40
N SER A 105 -17.23 -5.83 9.84
CA SER A 105 -16.24 -6.47 8.96
C SER A 105 -16.78 -7.75 8.34
N ASN A 106 -17.48 -8.59 9.11
CA ASN A 106 -18.09 -9.82 8.57
C ASN A 106 -19.12 -9.52 7.46
N LEU A 107 -19.95 -8.49 7.66
CA LEU A 107 -20.91 -8.04 6.64
C LEU A 107 -20.20 -7.44 5.41
N ALA A 108 -19.14 -6.64 5.64
CA ALA A 108 -18.34 -6.02 4.59
C ALA A 108 -17.68 -7.05 3.66
N GLU A 109 -17.26 -8.22 4.16
CA GLU A 109 -16.66 -9.28 3.32
C GLU A 109 -17.59 -9.76 2.20
N VAL A 110 -18.90 -9.75 2.42
CA VAL A 110 -19.87 -10.08 1.37
C VAL A 110 -19.93 -8.96 0.34
N VAL A 111 -19.96 -7.71 0.79
CA VAL A 111 -20.01 -6.52 -0.09
C VAL A 111 -18.77 -6.41 -0.96
N LYS A 112 -17.59 -6.72 -0.41
CA LYS A 112 -16.30 -6.71 -1.15
C LYS A 112 -16.29 -7.61 -2.39
N ARG A 113 -17.19 -8.59 -2.49
CA ARG A 113 -17.34 -9.45 -3.69
C ARG A 113 -18.01 -8.73 -4.87
N PHE A 114 -18.55 -7.54 -4.66
CA PHE A 114 -19.27 -6.75 -5.65
C PHE A 114 -18.51 -5.43 -5.89
N PRO A 115 -17.69 -5.33 -6.95
CA PRO A 115 -16.84 -4.15 -7.23
C PRO A 115 -17.60 -2.83 -7.35
N GLN A 116 -18.90 -2.88 -7.63
CA GLN A 116 -19.80 -1.73 -7.75
C GLN A 116 -20.35 -1.21 -6.42
N LEU A 117 -20.12 -1.92 -5.31
CA LEU A 117 -20.60 -1.56 -3.98
C LEU A 117 -19.44 -1.14 -3.08
N ASP A 118 -19.63 -0.05 -2.32
CA ASP A 118 -18.63 0.44 -1.37
C ASP A 118 -18.93 -0.05 0.05
N HIS A 119 -18.18 -1.05 0.50
CA HIS A 119 -18.32 -1.64 1.83
C HIS A 119 -17.94 -0.68 2.98
N ARG A 120 -17.16 0.37 2.70
CA ARG A 120 -16.61 1.26 3.74
C ARG A 120 -17.70 2.06 4.45
N ILE A 121 -18.85 2.24 3.81
CA ILE A 121 -20.00 2.96 4.37
C ILE A 121 -20.48 2.32 5.67
N LEU A 122 -20.33 1.00 5.84
CA LEU A 122 -20.72 0.29 7.07
C LEU A 122 -19.93 0.73 8.30
N TYR A 123 -18.69 1.21 8.13
CA TYR A 123 -17.84 1.59 9.25
C TYR A 123 -18.26 2.91 9.91
N PHE A 124 -19.11 3.71 9.25
CA PHE A 124 -19.73 4.88 9.89
C PHE A 124 -20.64 4.49 11.05
N ALA A 125 -21.23 3.29 11.04
CA ALA A 125 -22.05 2.81 12.16
C ALA A 125 -21.19 2.33 13.36
N VAL A 126 -19.87 2.17 13.19
CA VAL A 126 -18.98 1.68 14.27
C VAL A 126 -18.74 2.75 15.33
N SER A 127 -18.75 4.04 14.98
CA SER A 127 -18.58 5.12 15.96
C SER A 127 -19.69 5.18 17.01
N ASP A 128 -20.88 4.69 16.64
CA ASP A 128 -22.05 4.63 17.52
C ASP A 128 -22.21 3.27 18.19
N ALA A 129 -21.25 2.34 18.00
CA ALA A 129 -21.31 1.02 18.60
C ALA A 129 -20.97 1.08 20.10
N ASN A 130 -21.79 0.43 20.92
CA ASN A 130 -21.56 0.37 22.36
C ASN A 130 -20.41 -0.58 22.70
N ALA A 131 -19.62 -0.20 23.69
CA ALA A 131 -18.69 -1.10 24.39
C ALA A 131 -19.07 -1.15 25.87
N CYS A 132 -18.97 -2.32 26.48
CA CYS A 132 -19.34 -2.54 27.88
C CYS A 132 -18.10 -2.79 28.74
N ILE A 133 -18.21 -2.47 30.02
CA ILE A 133 -17.20 -2.80 31.03
C ILE A 133 -17.89 -3.76 32.01
N ASP A 134 -17.31 -4.94 32.20
CA ASP A 134 -17.86 -5.93 33.13
C ASP A 134 -17.61 -5.56 34.61
N ASP A 135 -18.19 -6.32 35.54
CA ASP A 135 -18.05 -6.11 36.99
C ASP A 135 -16.60 -6.23 37.50
N ARG A 136 -15.68 -6.75 36.67
CA ARG A 136 -14.25 -6.85 36.95
C ARG A 136 -13.45 -5.70 36.32
N PHE A 137 -14.13 -4.69 35.81
CA PHE A 137 -13.54 -3.55 35.11
C PHE A 137 -12.79 -3.95 33.82
N VAL A 138 -13.25 -4.99 33.12
CA VAL A 138 -12.68 -5.45 31.86
C VAL A 138 -13.57 -4.98 30.70
N LEU A 139 -12.95 -4.44 29.65
CA LEU A 139 -13.64 -4.10 28.39
C LEU A 139 -14.17 -5.39 27.73
N THR A 140 -15.48 -5.45 27.51
CA THR A 140 -16.14 -6.56 26.82
C THR A 140 -16.83 -6.09 25.55
N TYR A 141 -16.70 -6.92 24.51
CA TYR A 141 -17.35 -6.74 23.22
C TYR A 141 -18.61 -7.62 23.08
N HIS A 142 -18.92 -8.40 24.12
CA HIS A 142 -20.08 -9.27 24.20
C HIS A 142 -20.75 -9.03 25.54
N ASP A 143 -21.95 -8.47 25.51
CA ASP A 143 -22.78 -8.17 26.67
C ASP A 143 -24.25 -8.19 26.22
N GLU A 144 -25.16 -8.52 27.15
CA GLU A 144 -26.60 -8.55 26.87
C GLU A 144 -27.16 -7.17 26.49
N ASN A 145 -26.46 -6.10 26.88
CA ASN A 145 -26.83 -4.71 26.59
C ASN A 145 -26.22 -4.19 25.28
N ILE A 146 -25.43 -4.99 24.56
CA ILE A 146 -24.90 -4.62 23.25
C ILE A 146 -25.88 -5.04 22.16
N ASN A 147 -26.38 -4.05 21.42
CA ASN A 147 -27.28 -4.24 20.28
C ASN A 147 -26.51 -3.98 18.96
N HIS A 148 -26.59 -4.92 18.02
CA HIS A 148 -25.97 -4.83 16.69
C HIS A 148 -26.99 -4.63 15.54
N ASP A 149 -28.27 -4.46 15.84
CA ASP A 149 -29.37 -4.32 14.87
C ASP A 149 -29.13 -3.16 13.91
N ILE A 150 -28.47 -2.09 14.38
CA ILE A 150 -28.07 -0.95 13.53
C ILE A 150 -27.24 -1.39 12.32
N PHE A 151 -26.31 -2.35 12.51
CA PHE A 151 -25.49 -2.85 11.40
C PHE A 151 -26.33 -3.66 10.42
N PHE A 152 -27.29 -4.44 10.91
CA PHE A 152 -28.16 -5.25 10.07
C PHE A 152 -29.14 -4.39 9.27
N ASP A 153 -29.83 -3.46 9.93
CA ASP A 153 -30.79 -2.55 9.30
C ASP A 153 -30.14 -1.72 8.19
N TRP A 154 -28.95 -1.15 8.46
CA TRP A 154 -28.24 -0.36 7.46
C TRP A 154 -27.63 -1.21 6.35
N TYR A 155 -27.16 -2.43 6.67
CA TYR A 155 -26.69 -3.36 5.65
C TYR A 155 -27.79 -3.71 4.64
N GLU A 156 -28.98 -4.07 5.12
CA GLU A 156 -30.12 -4.35 4.26
C GLU A 156 -30.52 -3.11 3.45
N ARG A 157 -30.56 -1.93 4.07
CA ARG A 157 -30.94 -0.67 3.39
C ARG A 157 -29.93 -0.22 2.33
N LEU A 158 -28.63 -0.34 2.60
CA LEU A 158 -27.57 0.14 1.71
C LEU A 158 -27.32 -0.83 0.54
N TYR A 159 -27.39 -2.13 0.80
CA TYR A 159 -26.99 -3.14 -0.19
C TYR A 159 -28.14 -4.03 -0.68
N GLY A 160 -29.32 -3.94 -0.07
CA GLY A 160 -30.49 -4.75 -0.45
C GLY A 160 -30.33 -6.24 -0.14
N MET A 161 -29.40 -6.60 0.75
CA MET A 161 -29.05 -7.99 1.07
C MET A 161 -29.67 -8.38 2.42
N PRO A 162 -30.73 -9.21 2.46
CA PRO A 162 -31.41 -9.57 3.70
C PRO A 162 -30.54 -10.44 4.61
N ILE A 163 -30.66 -10.25 5.92
CA ILE A 163 -29.97 -11.03 6.95
C ILE A 163 -30.99 -11.88 7.71
N THR A 164 -30.76 -13.19 7.73
CA THR A 164 -31.63 -14.14 8.44
C THR A 164 -30.86 -14.85 9.54
N SER A 165 -31.45 -14.94 10.74
CA SER A 165 -30.91 -15.81 11.79
C SER A 165 -30.90 -17.26 11.31
N TRP A 166 -29.80 -17.96 11.56
CA TRP A 166 -29.64 -19.37 11.20
C TRP A 166 -30.19 -20.33 12.27
N TYR A 167 -30.50 -19.81 13.45
CA TYR A 167 -31.08 -20.56 14.57
C TYR A 167 -32.32 -19.85 15.11
N ASP A 168 -33.26 -20.63 15.61
CA ASP A 168 -34.40 -20.13 16.38
C ASP A 168 -33.94 -19.85 17.82
N LYS A 169 -34.16 -18.63 18.31
CA LYS A 169 -33.80 -18.19 19.67
C LYS A 169 -34.55 -18.95 20.75
#